data_AF-A0AAD6ZLA1-F1
#
_entry.id   AF-A0AAD6ZLA1-F1
#
_cell.length_a   1.000
_cell.length_b   1.000
_cell.length_c   1.000
_cell.angle_alpha   90.00
_cell.angle_beta   90.00
_cell.angle_gamma   90.00
#
_symmetry.space_group_name_H-M   'P 1'
#
loop_
_entity.id
_entity.type
_entity.pdbx_description
1 polymer ?
#
loop_
_entity_poly.entity_id
_entity_poly.type
_entity_poly.pdbx_seq_one_letter_code
_entity_poly.pdbx_strand_id
1 'polypeptide(L)'
;MGPGPRRDALDDHFNDWNHKKIIGLGKFLLERAQKVLALVEVEQGLPEADLERWTKEMELWTKEMELWEDDPANPNPFKVAERLEDIFAIRKRLAEDAEGARVGDAADNVRGDLHAHEMIDMGMQLEEQQCALQWDGGAVGR
;
A
#
# COMPACT_ATOMS: atom_id res chain seq x y z
N MET A 1 50.94 -4.80 -13.05
CA MET A 1 49.46 -4.95 -13.00
C MET A 1 48.96 -5.09 -14.43
N GLY A 2 48.53 -6.29 -14.84
CA GLY A 2 48.06 -6.55 -16.22
C GLY A 2 46.69 -5.91 -16.50
N PRO A 3 46.26 -5.79 -17.77
CA PRO A 3 45.06 -5.04 -18.17
C PRO A 3 43.70 -5.74 -17.91
N GLY A 4 43.67 -6.84 -17.15
CA GLY A 4 42.47 -7.65 -16.83
C GLY A 4 41.52 -7.20 -15.70
N PRO A 5 41.92 -6.41 -14.67
CA PRO A 5 41.13 -6.27 -13.43
C PRO A 5 39.72 -5.71 -13.62
N ARG A 6 39.52 -4.86 -14.63
CA ARG A 6 38.21 -4.27 -14.91
C ARG A 6 37.24 -5.30 -15.48
N ARG A 7 37.71 -6.21 -16.34
CA ARG A 7 36.86 -7.24 -16.94
C ARG A 7 36.51 -8.28 -15.90
N ASP A 8 37.50 -8.73 -15.13
CA ASP A 8 37.29 -9.71 -14.07
C ASP A 8 36.25 -9.22 -13.04
N ALA A 9 36.33 -7.95 -12.63
CA ALA A 9 35.34 -7.37 -11.70
C ALA A 9 33.91 -7.30 -12.27
N LEU A 10 33.76 -7.03 -13.57
CA LEU A 10 32.46 -7.01 -14.22
C LEU A 10 31.89 -8.42 -14.37
N ASP A 11 32.73 -9.38 -14.76
CA ASP A 11 32.35 -10.78 -14.91
C ASP A 11 31.90 -11.37 -13.57
N ASP A 12 32.62 -11.09 -12.47
CA ASP A 12 32.23 -11.53 -11.13
C ASP A 12 30.87 -10.96 -10.72
N HIS A 13 30.62 -9.67 -11.00
CA HIS A 13 29.35 -9.03 -10.67
C HIS A 13 28.18 -9.60 -11.47
N PHE A 14 28.35 -9.77 -12.78
CA PHE A 14 27.32 -10.36 -13.64
C PHE A 14 27.08 -11.82 -13.28
N ASN A 15 28.12 -12.57 -12.93
CA ASN A 15 27.99 -13.97 -12.55
C ASN A 15 27.25 -14.12 -11.22
N ASP A 16 27.56 -13.31 -10.20
CA ASP A 16 26.80 -13.27 -8.94
C ASP A 16 25.33 -12.91 -9.16
N TRP A 17 25.05 -11.91 -9.99
CA TRP A 17 23.69 -11.51 -10.29
C TRP A 17 22.91 -12.59 -11.06
N ASN A 18 23.53 -13.23 -12.04
CA ASN A 18 22.94 -14.35 -12.77
C ASN A 18 22.68 -15.54 -11.85
N HIS A 19 23.62 -15.87 -10.98
CA HIS A 19 23.46 -16.93 -9.99
C HIS A 19 22.26 -16.65 -9.07
N LYS A 20 22.17 -15.42 -8.52
CA LYS A 20 21.04 -14.98 -7.68
C LYS A 20 19.70 -15.08 -8.41
N LYS A 21 19.66 -14.73 -9.69
CA LYS A 21 18.47 -14.90 -10.53
C LYS A 21 18.08 -16.37 -10.69
N ILE A 22 19.04 -17.23 -11.02
CA ILE A 22 18.77 -18.65 -11.26
C ILE A 22 18.22 -19.32 -10.00
N ILE A 23 18.87 -19.09 -8.84
CA ILE A 23 18.40 -19.67 -7.57
C ILE A 23 17.09 -19.03 -7.09
N GLY A 24 16.86 -17.75 -7.40
CA GLY A 24 15.65 -17.02 -7.01
C GLY A 24 14.44 -17.25 -7.92
N LEU A 25 14.66 -17.71 -9.16
CA LEU A 25 13.62 -17.84 -10.17
C LEU A 25 12.51 -18.81 -9.74
N GLY A 26 12.86 -19.93 -9.12
CA GLY A 26 11.86 -20.90 -8.64
C GLY A 26 10.92 -20.31 -7.59
N LYS A 27 11.47 -19.59 -6.60
CA LYS A 27 10.69 -18.89 -5.57
C LYS A 27 9.81 -17.82 -6.19
N PHE A 28 10.36 -17.01 -7.09
CA PHE A 28 9.61 -15.97 -7.79
C PHE A 28 8.42 -16.54 -8.59
N LEU A 29 8.64 -17.62 -9.33
CA LEU A 29 7.58 -18.28 -10.11
C LEU A 29 6.51 -18.91 -9.20
N LEU A 30 6.90 -19.51 -8.08
CA LEU A 30 5.97 -20.05 -7.09
C LEU A 30 5.07 -18.94 -6.52
N GLU A 31 5.65 -17.83 -6.06
CA GLU A 31 4.89 -16.69 -5.52
C GLU A 31 3.93 -16.12 -6.56
N ARG A 32 4.34 -16.07 -7.84
CA ARG A 32 3.48 -15.60 -8.93
C ARG A 32 2.34 -16.59 -9.20
N ALA A 33 2.61 -17.88 -9.20
CA ALA A 33 1.60 -18.93 -9.40
C ALA A 33 0.57 -18.92 -8.26
N GLN A 34 1.01 -18.79 -7.01
CA GLN A 34 0.13 -18.69 -5.85
C GLN A 34 -0.78 -17.46 -5.91
N LYS A 35 -0.24 -16.30 -6.33
CA LYS A 35 -1.05 -15.09 -6.55
C LYS A 35 -2.13 -15.29 -7.61
N VAL A 36 -1.79 -15.96 -8.71
CA VAL A 36 -2.77 -16.26 -9.77
C VAL A 36 -3.85 -17.21 -9.25
N LEU A 37 -3.46 -18.27 -8.54
CA LEU A 37 -4.42 -19.21 -7.96
C LEU A 37 -5.39 -18.53 -6.99
N ALA A 38 -4.89 -17.64 -6.12
CA ALA A 38 -5.73 -16.87 -5.21
C ALA A 38 -6.74 -15.96 -5.96
N LEU A 39 -6.36 -15.43 -7.14
CA LEU A 39 -7.29 -14.66 -7.97
C LEU A 39 -8.34 -15.54 -8.66
N VAL A 40 -7.95 -16.74 -9.11
CA VAL A 40 -8.90 -17.70 -9.71
C VAL A 40 -9.95 -18.15 -8.70
N GLU A 41 -9.57 -18.35 -7.43
CA GLU A 41 -10.53 -18.66 -6.36
C GLU A 41 -11.52 -17.52 -6.12
N VAL A 42 -11.08 -16.26 -6.23
CA VAL A 42 -11.94 -15.08 -6.16
C VAL A 42 -12.86 -14.99 -7.38
N GLU A 43 -12.36 -15.27 -8.58
CA GLU A 43 -13.15 -15.25 -9.82
C GLU A 43 -14.25 -16.32 -9.85
N GLN A 44 -13.98 -17.51 -9.32
CA GLN A 44 -14.99 -18.58 -9.19
C GLN A 44 -16.06 -18.27 -8.12
N GLY A 45 -15.79 -17.31 -7.23
CA GLY A 45 -16.71 -16.87 -6.19
C GLY A 45 -17.55 -15.66 -6.57
N LEU A 46 -17.40 -15.10 -7.77
CA LEU A 46 -18.22 -13.97 -8.23
C LEU A 46 -19.69 -14.39 -8.31
N PRO A 47 -20.59 -13.74 -7.56
CA PRO A 47 -22.02 -13.97 -7.67
C PRO A 47 -22.46 -13.80 -9.13
N GLU A 48 -23.31 -14.68 -9.62
CA GLU A 48 -23.86 -14.62 -10.98
C GLU A 48 -24.52 -13.24 -11.28
N ALA A 49 -25.01 -12.58 -10.23
CA ALA A 49 -25.53 -11.21 -10.28
C ALA A 49 -24.48 -10.15 -10.64
N ASP A 50 -23.23 -10.30 -10.18
CA ASP A 50 -22.14 -9.37 -10.53
C ASP A 50 -21.68 -9.59 -11.98
N LEU A 51 -21.69 -10.84 -12.45
CA LEU A 51 -21.41 -11.16 -13.84
C LEU A 51 -22.47 -10.55 -14.78
N GLU A 52 -23.76 -10.67 -14.43
CA GLU A 52 -24.87 -10.09 -15.20
C GLU A 52 -24.84 -8.55 -15.18
N ARG A 53 -24.42 -7.95 -14.07
CA ARG A 53 -24.21 -6.50 -13.97
C ARG A 53 -23.10 -6.05 -14.92
N TRP A 54 -21.95 -6.72 -14.89
CA TRP A 54 -20.80 -6.33 -15.71
C TRP A 54 -21.05 -6.54 -17.21
N THR A 55 -21.75 -7.60 -17.61
CA THR A 55 -22.10 -7.77 -19.04
C THR A 55 -22.99 -6.64 -19.54
N LYS A 56 -23.99 -6.22 -18.77
CA LYS A 56 -24.84 -5.06 -19.13
C LYS A 56 -24.04 -3.75 -19.20
N GLU A 57 -23.12 -3.55 -18.27
CA GLU A 57 -22.26 -2.36 -18.22
C GLU A 57 -21.28 -2.33 -19.40
N MET A 58 -20.70 -3.48 -19.76
CA MET A 58 -19.85 -3.64 -20.95
C MET A 58 -20.63 -3.41 -22.24
N GLU A 59 -21.86 -3.92 -22.36
CA GLU A 59 -22.71 -3.67 -23.53
C GLU A 59 -23.06 -2.18 -23.69
N LEU A 60 -23.35 -1.48 -22.58
CA LEU A 60 -23.60 -0.05 -22.59
C LEU A 60 -22.35 0.72 -23.04
N TRP A 61 -21.21 0.43 -22.42
CA TRP A 61 -19.95 1.09 -22.74
C TRP A 61 -19.52 0.86 -24.19
N THR A 62 -19.71 -0.36 -24.71
CA THR A 62 -19.39 -0.70 -26.11
C THR A 62 -20.26 0.12 -27.07
N LYS A 63 -21.54 0.33 -26.75
CA LYS A 63 -22.42 1.19 -27.56
C LYS A 63 -22.00 2.66 -27.51
N GLU A 64 -21.62 3.17 -26.34
CA GLU A 64 -21.12 4.55 -26.21
C GLU A 64 -19.82 4.76 -27.00
N MET A 65 -18.95 3.74 -27.01
CA MET A 65 -17.74 3.70 -27.81
C MET A 65 -18.04 3.73 -29.31
N GLU A 66 -18.90 2.83 -29.81
CA GLU A 66 -19.29 2.78 -31.21
C GLU A 66 -19.92 4.11 -31.67
N LEU A 67 -20.82 4.69 -30.87
CA LEU A 67 -21.44 5.98 -31.17
C LEU A 67 -20.43 7.13 -31.23
N TRP A 68 -19.41 7.11 -30.38
CA TRP A 68 -18.35 8.12 -30.39
C TRP A 68 -17.35 7.93 -31.53
N GLU A 69 -17.03 6.68 -31.89
CA GLU A 69 -16.18 6.36 -33.03
C GLU A 69 -16.85 6.74 -34.37
N ASP A 70 -18.17 6.56 -34.48
CA ASP A 70 -18.96 6.94 -35.65
C ASP A 70 -19.16 8.46 -35.78
N ASP A 71 -19.41 9.16 -34.67
CA ASP A 71 -19.53 10.62 -34.64
C ASP A 71 -18.82 11.23 -33.40
N PRO A 72 -17.66 11.89 -33.60
CA PRO A 72 -16.91 12.54 -32.53
C PRO A 72 -17.63 13.71 -31.85
N ALA A 73 -18.80 14.15 -32.36
CA ALA A 73 -19.65 15.12 -31.68
C ALA A 73 -20.40 14.52 -30.48
N ASN A 74 -20.48 13.19 -30.39
CA ASN A 74 -21.07 12.49 -29.25
C ASN A 74 -20.19 12.61 -27.99
N PRO A 75 -20.78 12.42 -26.79
CA PRO A 75 -20.04 12.43 -25.54
C PRO A 75 -18.87 11.44 -25.58
N ASN A 76 -17.66 11.91 -25.25
CA ASN A 76 -16.47 11.06 -25.28
C ASN A 76 -16.48 10.11 -24.06
N PRO A 77 -16.58 8.78 -24.28
CA PRO A 77 -16.67 7.79 -23.19
C PRO A 77 -15.37 7.67 -22.37
N PHE A 78 -14.24 8.18 -22.87
CA PHE A 78 -12.97 8.23 -22.14
C PHE A 78 -12.83 9.46 -21.23
N LYS A 79 -13.69 10.46 -21.39
CA LYS A 79 -13.70 11.61 -20.48
C LYS A 79 -14.56 11.27 -19.28
N VAL A 80 -13.95 11.29 -18.10
CA VAL A 80 -14.68 11.11 -16.84
C VAL A 80 -15.74 12.22 -16.75
N ALA A 81 -17.02 11.82 -16.80
CA ALA A 81 -18.15 12.74 -16.82
C ALA A 81 -18.32 13.48 -15.49
N GLU A 82 -17.91 12.87 -14.39
CA GLU A 82 -17.89 13.47 -13.07
C GLU A 82 -16.54 14.11 -12.79
N ARG A 83 -16.58 15.33 -12.24
CA ARG A 83 -15.42 15.92 -11.60
C ARG A 83 -15.08 15.01 -10.43
N LEU A 84 -14.11 14.11 -10.62
CA LEU A 84 -13.47 13.37 -9.53
C LEU A 84 -13.21 14.39 -8.42
N GLU A 85 -13.77 14.14 -7.24
CA GLU A 85 -13.47 14.96 -6.09
C GLU A 85 -11.95 15.12 -6.00
N ASP A 86 -11.50 16.35 -5.78
CA ASP A 86 -10.08 16.62 -5.68
C ASP A 86 -9.48 15.67 -4.64
N ILE A 87 -8.36 15.02 -4.96
CA ILE A 87 -7.71 14.06 -4.08
C ILE A 87 -7.45 14.69 -2.71
N PHE A 88 -7.26 16.00 -2.65
CA PHE A 88 -7.18 16.76 -1.40
C PHE A 88 -8.46 16.75 -0.57
N ALA A 89 -9.64 16.84 -1.18
CA ALA A 89 -10.92 16.75 -0.50
C ALA A 89 -11.15 15.33 0.06
N ILE A 90 -10.81 14.30 -0.72
CA ILE A 90 -10.89 12.90 -0.29
C ILE A 90 -9.94 12.65 0.89
N ARG A 91 -8.69 13.12 0.80
CA ARG A 91 -7.70 13.02 1.88
C ARG A 91 -8.11 13.78 3.13
N LYS A 92 -8.69 14.97 2.98
CA LYS A 92 -9.19 15.78 4.09
C LYS A 92 -10.31 15.03 4.83
N ARG A 93 -11.28 14.49 4.11
CA ARG A 93 -12.38 13.71 4.69
C ARG A 93 -11.87 12.47 5.43
N LEU A 94 -10.94 11.73 4.84
CA LEU A 94 -10.30 10.57 5.49
C LEU A 94 -9.55 10.95 6.78
N ALA A 95 -8.88 12.11 6.80
CA ALA A 95 -8.22 12.62 7.99
C ALA A 95 -9.22 13.04 9.07
N GLU A 96 -10.32 13.72 8.70
CA GLU A 96 -11.39 14.12 9.63
C GLU A 96 -12.09 12.90 10.25
N ASP A 97 -12.36 11.86 9.47
CA ASP A 97 -12.94 10.60 9.97
C ASP A 97 -11.98 9.86 10.93
N ALA A 98 -10.67 9.87 10.64
CA ALA A 98 -9.65 9.28 11.52
C ALA A 98 -9.52 10.04 12.85
N GLU A 99 -9.58 11.37 12.83
CA GLU A 99 -9.60 12.18 14.06
C GLU A 99 -10.89 11.98 14.86
N GLY A 100 -12.04 11.85 14.20
CA GLY A 100 -13.31 11.53 14.86
C GLY A 100 -13.31 10.17 15.56
N ALA A 101 -12.65 9.16 14.96
CA ALA A 101 -12.47 7.84 15.57
C ALA A 101 -11.54 7.88 16.80
N ARG A 102 -10.48 8.71 16.77
CA ARG A 102 -9.55 8.89 17.91
C ARG A 102 -10.23 9.51 19.14
N VAL A 103 -11.20 10.39 18.95
CA VAL A 103 -11.92 11.05 20.05
C VAL A 103 -12.94 10.11 20.73
N GLY A 104 -13.41 9.08 20.01
CA GLY A 104 -14.43 8.15 20.52
C GLY A 104 -13.89 7.01 21.39
N ASP A 105 -12.59 6.74 21.39
CA ASP A 105 -12.05 5.50 21.95
C ASP A 105 -10.76 5.69 22.76
N ALA A 106 -10.78 6.59 23.73
CA ALA A 106 -9.65 6.78 24.64
C ALA A 106 -9.43 5.60 25.62
N ALA A 107 -10.28 4.57 25.59
CA ALA A 107 -10.23 3.44 26.53
C ALA A 107 -9.72 2.12 25.90
N ASP A 108 -9.92 1.86 24.60
CA ASP A 108 -9.52 0.58 23.96
C ASP A 108 -8.17 0.64 23.21
N ASN A 109 -7.60 1.84 23.03
CA ASN A 109 -6.37 2.07 22.24
C ASN A 109 -5.04 1.67 22.91
N VAL A 110 -5.05 1.02 24.08
CA VAL A 110 -3.80 0.49 24.67
C VAL A 110 -3.28 -0.73 23.88
N ARG A 111 -4.10 -1.33 23.00
CA ARG A 111 -3.73 -2.59 22.31
C ARG A 111 -3.79 -2.57 20.79
N GLY A 112 -4.18 -1.46 20.15
CA GLY A 112 -4.28 -1.34 18.69
C GLY A 112 -3.33 -0.30 18.13
N ASP A 113 -2.37 -0.74 17.31
CA ASP A 113 -1.60 0.07 16.36
C ASP A 113 -0.83 1.28 16.90
N LEU A 114 -0.07 1.10 17.98
CA LEU A 114 1.02 2.02 18.30
C LEU A 114 2.16 1.83 17.28
N HIS A 115 2.43 2.85 16.47
CA HIS A 115 3.56 2.84 15.56
C HIS A 115 4.88 2.87 16.35
N ALA A 116 5.92 2.22 15.84
CA ALA A 116 7.20 2.08 16.55
C ALA A 116 7.80 3.41 17.05
N HIS A 117 7.57 4.52 16.33
CA HIS A 117 8.02 5.85 16.75
C HIS A 117 7.29 6.36 18.00
N GLU A 118 5.98 6.10 18.11
CA GLU A 118 5.16 6.55 19.25
C GLU A 118 5.57 5.82 20.53
N MET A 119 5.92 4.54 20.41
CA MET A 119 6.45 3.76 21.53
C MET A 119 7.82 4.26 22.00
N ILE A 120 8.68 4.71 21.07
CA ILE A 120 9.97 5.30 21.40
C ILE A 120 9.79 6.65 22.10
N ASP A 121 8.90 7.50 21.60
CA ASP A 121 8.63 8.82 22.20
C ASP A 121 8.03 8.69 23.61
N MET A 122 7.07 7.76 23.80
CA MET A 122 6.53 7.46 25.13
C MET A 122 7.61 6.91 26.07
N GLY A 123 8.50 6.04 25.57
CA GLY A 123 9.64 5.53 26.34
C GLY A 123 10.57 6.63 26.82
N MET A 124 10.86 7.60 25.94
CA MET A 124 11.72 8.74 26.25
C MET A 124 11.10 9.67 27.30
N GLN A 125 9.79 9.95 27.20
CA GLN A 125 9.07 10.74 28.19
C GLN A 125 9.03 10.05 29.56
N LEU A 126 8.85 8.73 29.59
CA LEU A 126 8.90 7.93 30.81
C LEU A 126 10.28 7.97 31.47
N GLU A 127 11.35 7.86 30.68
CA GLU A 127 12.72 7.94 31.19
C GLU A 127 13.02 9.31 31.81
N GLU A 128 12.60 10.39 31.14
CA GLU A 128 12.77 11.76 31.63
C GLU A 128 12.03 11.99 32.95
N GLN A 129 10.81 11.47 33.08
CA GLN A 129 10.04 11.49 34.34
C GLN A 129 10.71 10.67 35.45
N GLN A 130 11.25 9.49 35.13
CA GLN A 130 11.97 8.67 36.11
C GLN A 130 13.26 9.35 36.59
N CYS A 131 14.01 9.99 35.69
CA CYS A 131 15.20 10.76 36.04
C CYS A 131 14.84 11.95 36.94
N ALA A 132 13.78 12.69 36.63
CA ALA A 132 13.30 13.79 37.47
C ALA A 132 12.91 13.31 38.88
N LEU A 133 12.15 12.21 38.97
CA LEU A 133 11.74 11.62 40.25
C LEU A 133 12.93 11.08 41.06
N GLN A 134 13.95 10.51 40.43
CA GLN A 134 15.18 10.11 41.11
C GLN A 134 15.94 11.32 41.66
N TRP A 135 15.96 12.43 40.92
CA TRP A 135 16.56 13.68 41.37
C TRP A 135 15.83 14.25 42.59
N ASP A 136 14.50 14.27 42.54
CA ASP A 136 13.65 14.74 43.64
C ASP A 136 13.73 13.81 44.86
N GLY A 137 13.76 12.49 44.65
CA GLY A 137 13.97 11.51 45.70
C GLY A 137 15.35 11.62 46.37
N GLY A 138 16.37 12.01 45.61
CA GLY A 138 17.71 12.34 46.14
C GLY A 138 17.77 13.68 46.88
N ALA A 139 16.85 14.61 46.60
CA ALA A 139 16.73 15.90 47.27
C ALA A 139 15.94 15.83 48.59
N VAL A 140 14.99 14.88 48.71
CA VAL A 140 14.20 14.63 49.94
C VAL A 140 14.97 13.78 50.97
N GLY A 141 16.11 13.19 50.58
CA GLY A 141 16.97 12.34 51.42
C GLY A 141 18.16 13.03 52.09
N ARG A 142 18.08 14.32 52.46
CA ARG A 142 19.07 15.01 53.31
C ARG A 142 18.44 15.98 54.29
#